data_AF-A0A1M7UVT4-F1
#
_entry.id   AF-A0A1M7UVT4-F1
#
_cell.length_a   1.000
_cell.length_b   1.000
_cell.length_c   1.000
_cell.angle_alpha   90.00
_cell.angle_beta   90.00
_cell.angle_gamma   90.00
#
_symmetry.space_group_name_H-M   'P 1'
#
loop_
_entity.id
_entity.type
_entity.pdbx_description
1 polymer ?
#
loop_
_entity_poly.entity_id
_entity_poly.type
_entity_poly.pdbx_seq_one_letter_code
_entity_poly.pdbx_strand_id
1 'polypeptide(L)' 'MISLILVSLGLLFGIALIATGIYYLIQEKDEKDSVKIYGTCIAVGVVITIGIVIKLILAGF' A
#
# COMPACT_ATOMS: atom_id res chain seq x y z
N MET A 1 -9.63 2.19 21.84
CA MET A 1 -8.41 3.03 21.64
C MET A 1 -7.37 2.34 20.76
N ILE A 2 -6.99 1.08 21.03
CA ILE A 2 -5.99 0.31 20.25
C ILE A 2 -6.35 0.10 18.77
N SER A 3 -7.62 -0.22 18.42
CA SER A 3 -8.01 -0.43 17.01
C SER A 3 -7.82 0.80 16.12
N LEU A 4 -8.04 2.00 16.67
CA LEU A 4 -7.96 3.25 15.91
C LEU A 4 -6.50 3.59 15.59
N ILE A 5 -5.59 3.37 16.54
CA ILE A 5 -4.14 3.55 16.34
C ILE A 5 -3.60 2.56 15.29
N LEU A 6 -4.05 1.29 15.34
CA LEU A 6 -3.63 0.26 14.38
C LEU A 6 -4.09 0.58 12.95
N VAL A 7 -5.31 1.08 12.80
CA VAL A 7 -5.86 1.52 11.52
C VAL A 7 -5.06 2.70 10.96
N SER A 8 -4.79 3.73 11.78
CA SER A 8 -4.03 4.91 11.36
C SER A 8 -2.62 4.53 10.90
N LEU A 9 -1.93 3.68 11.66
CA LEU A 9 -0.60 3.19 11.30
C LEU A 9 -0.66 2.34 10.03
N GLY A 10 -1.61 1.41 9.94
CA GLY A 10 -1.78 0.57 8.76
C GLY A 10 -2.04 1.36 7.48
N LEU A 11 -2.85 2.43 7.55
CA LEU A 11 -3.08 3.35 6.44
C LEU A 11 -1.83 4.16 6.08
N LEU A 12 -1.11 4.68 7.08
CA LEU A 12 0.15 5.39 6.87
C LEU A 12 1.18 4.51 6.15
N PHE A 13 1.36 3.27 6.60
CA PHE A 13 2.27 2.31 5.96
C PHE A 13 1.78 1.86 4.58
N GLY A 14 0.48 1.64 4.40
CA GLY A 14 -0.11 1.28 3.11
C GLY A 14 0.08 2.37 2.05
N ILE A 15 -0.18 3.62 2.41
CA ILE A 15 0.02 4.79 1.53
C ILE A 15 1.51 4.98 1.23
N ALA A 16 2.39 4.85 2.24
CA ALA A 16 3.83 4.97 2.04
C ALA A 16 4.38 3.89 1.10
N LEU A 17 3.93 2.64 1.23
CA LEU A 17 4.31 1.54 0.32
C LEU A 17 3.85 1.80 -1.11
N ILE A 18 2.61 2.26 -1.29
CA ILE A 18 2.07 2.61 -2.62
C ILE A 18 2.85 3.78 -3.22
N ALA A 19 3.10 4.84 -2.45
CA ALA A 19 3.85 6.00 -2.90
C ALA A 19 5.29 5.63 -3.29
N THR A 20 5.96 4.80 -2.49
CA THR A 20 7.33 4.34 -2.77
C THR A 20 7.37 3.45 -4.01
N GLY A 21 6.44 2.50 -4.13
CA GLY A 21 6.33 1.65 -5.30
C GLY A 21 6.05 2.45 -6.57
N ILE A 22 5.14 3.44 -6.52
CA ILE A 22 4.86 4.33 -7.66
C ILE A 22 6.08 5.20 -7.99
N TYR A 23 6.76 5.77 -6.99
CA TYR A 23 7.94 6.60 -7.20
C TYR A 23 9.04 5.82 -7.95
N TYR A 24 9.35 4.61 -7.48
CA TYR A 24 10.35 3.76 -8.12
C TYR A 24 9.90 3.25 -9.50
N LEU A 25 8.61 2.91 -9.65
CA LEU A 25 8.07 2.54 -10.94
C LEU A 25 8.12 3.71 -11.93
N ILE A 26 8.09 4.96 -11.45
CA ILE A 26 8.26 6.15 -12.29
C ILE A 26 9.73 6.43 -12.62
N GLN A 27 10.63 6.14 -11.68
CA GLN A 27 12.06 6.37 -11.83
C GLN A 27 12.73 5.35 -12.76
N GLU A 28 12.33 4.07 -12.68
CA GLU A 28 12.95 2.95 -13.40
C GLU A 28 12.09 2.43 -14.57
N LYS A 29 11.29 3.31 -15.20
CA LYS A 29 10.36 2.94 -16.30
C LYS A 29 11.00 2.25 -17.50
N ASP A 30 12.30 2.46 -17.72
CA ASP A 30 13.01 1.97 -18.91
C ASP A 30 13.41 0.48 -18.77
N GLU A 31 13.63 0.00 -17.55
CA GLU A 31 13.97 -1.40 -17.28
C GLU A 31 12.73 -2.25 -17.00
N LYS A 32 12.35 -3.05 -18.00
CA LYS A 32 11.17 -3.94 -17.94
C LYS A 32 11.17 -4.92 -16.77
N ASP A 33 12.35 -5.33 -16.30
CA ASP A 33 12.47 -6.24 -15.15
C ASP A 33 12.24 -5.51 -13.82
N SER A 34 12.77 -4.30 -13.66
CA SER A 34 12.49 -3.42 -12.52
C SER A 34 11.00 -3.05 -12.41
N VAL A 35 10.34 -2.73 -13.53
CA VAL A 35 8.90 -2.38 -13.53
C VAL A 35 8.02 -3.51 -12.97
N LYS A 36 8.39 -4.78 -13.18
CA LYS A 36 7.64 -5.93 -12.62
C LYS A 36 7.79 -6.03 -11.10
N ILE A 37 8.99 -5.77 -10.58
CA ILE A 37 9.27 -5.83 -9.14
C ILE A 37 8.53 -4.68 -8.44
N TYR A 38 8.66 -3.45 -8.93
CA TYR A 38 7.96 -2.30 -8.36
C TYR A 38 6.45 -2.40 -8.53
N GLY A 39 5.97 -2.93 -9.65
CA GLY A 39 4.55 -3.24 -9.83
C GLY A 39 4.03 -4.23 -8.80
N THR A 40 4.82 -5.25 -8.45
CA THR A 40 4.48 -6.21 -7.39
C THR A 40 4.47 -5.53 -6.02
N CYS A 41 5.43 -4.66 -5.72
CA CYS A 41 5.44 -3.86 -4.48
C CYS A 41 4.18 -2.99 -4.35
N ILE A 42 3.77 -2.32 -5.44
CA ILE A 42 2.52 -1.54 -5.46
C ILE A 42 1.32 -2.46 -5.23
N ALA A 43 1.26 -3.61 -5.90
CA ALA A 43 0.17 -4.57 -5.75
C ALA A 43 0.02 -5.04 -4.30
N VAL A 44 1.14 -5.36 -3.62
CA VAL A 44 1.14 -5.73 -2.20
C VAL A 44 0.66 -4.56 -1.33
N GLY A 45 1.15 -3.35 -1.56
CA GLY A 45 0.70 -2.15 -0.84
C GLY A 45 -0.80 -1.88 -1.00
N VAL A 46 -1.34 -2.08 -2.20
CA VAL A 46 -2.76 -1.97 -2.50
C VAL A 46 -3.57 -3.04 -1.77
N VAL A 47 -3.13 -4.31 -1.79
CA VAL A 47 -3.82 -5.41 -1.09
C VAL A 47 -3.89 -5.15 0.42
N ILE A 48 -2.79 -4.69 1.03
CA ILE A 48 -2.76 -4.34 2.46
C ILE A 48 -3.72 -3.19 2.75
N THR A 49 -3.68 -2.14 1.93
CA THR A 49 -4.55 -0.96 2.08
C THR A 49 -6.02 -1.35 1.96
N ILE A 50 -6.39 -2.12 0.94
CA ILE A 50 -7.76 -2.63 0.74
C ILE A 50 -8.18 -3.51 1.93
N GLY A 51 -7.32 -4.41 2.40
CA GLY A 51 -7.62 -5.26 3.55
C GLY A 51 -7.92 -4.45 4.81
N ILE A 52 -7.18 -3.37 5.06
CA ILE A 52 -7.41 -2.45 6.18
C ILE A 52 -8.70 -1.66 5.98
N VAL A 53 -8.98 -1.16 4.77
CA VAL A 53 -10.23 -0.44 4.45
C VAL A 53 -11.45 -1.34 4.61
N ILE A 54 -11.39 -2.57 4.11
CA ILE A 54 -12.45 -3.57 4.29
C ILE A 54 -12.66 -3.85 5.78
N LYS A 55 -11.57 -4.03 6.54
CA LYS A 55 -11.62 -4.24 7.98
C LYS A 55 -12.18 -3.01 8.71
N LEU A 56 -11.92 -1.79 8.24
CA LEU A 56 -12.49 -0.55 8.77
C LEU A 56 -14.00 -0.50 8.55
N ILE A 57 -14.47 -0.86 7.35
CA ILE A 57 -15.89 -0.88 7.00
C ILE A 57 -16.62 -1.98 7.80
N LEU A 58 -16.03 -3.18 7.89
CA LEU A 58 -16.59 -4.31 8.66
C LEU A 58 -16.54 -4.08 10.18
N ALA A 59 -15.50 -3.41 10.67
CA ALA A 59 -15.40 -3.06 12.09
C ALA A 59 -16.47 -2.03 12.51
N GLY A 60 -17.16 -1.42 11.54
CA GLY A 60 -17.94 -0.23 11.76
C GLY A 60 -17.00 0.94 12.05
N PHE A 61 -17.02 2.00 11.28
CA PHE A 61 -18.02 3.03 11.58
C PHE A 61 -19.28 2.56 12.31
#